data_AF-A0A965KY47-F1
#
_entry.id   AF-A0A965KY47-F1
#
_cell.length_a   1.000
_cell.length_b   1.000
_cell.length_c   1.000
_cell.angle_alpha   90.00
_cell.angle_beta   90.00
_cell.angle_gamma   90.00
#
_symmetry.space_group_name_H-M   'P 1'
#
loop_
_entity.id
_entity.type
_entity.pdbx_description
1 polymer ?
#
loop_
_entity_poly.entity_id
_entity_poly.type
_entity_poly.pdbx_seq_one_letter_code
_entity_poly.pdbx_strand_id
1 'polypeptide(L)'
;EGGSANDISYEVGTNRMVDGLDEALIGLKAGESKQFLTQLVGMNEGEKGDVSVTVKAVKHRDLPPVDDAFAKLSSEFETLAELKKDITDRLQKLKEMEQGAQARDLLVEKLLKEIDIPMPEQLIETEIKEHLEKENRLEDEKHRAEVKDEITKSISRDFLLDSIVQAENVSVNENELTEYLVRASQRYGMTPDQFIKEVTNAGQVTTMVAEVARAKALAGILSRVSVKDKSGKKIDLEHLKPKPASEPDDSKSDKSKK
;
A
#
# COMPACT_ATOMS: atom_id res chain seq x y z
N GLU A 1 14.88 -12.09 -39.11
CA GLU A 1 16.03 -13.02 -39.11
C GLU A 1 16.11 -13.70 -37.76
N GLY A 2 16.52 -14.97 -37.75
CA GLY A 2 16.13 -15.98 -36.75
C GLY A 2 16.65 -15.73 -35.33
N GLY A 3 15.72 -15.69 -34.38
CA GLY A 3 16.00 -15.63 -32.94
C GLY A 3 16.50 -16.98 -32.43
N SER A 4 17.81 -17.20 -32.50
CA SER A 4 18.47 -18.32 -31.83
C SER A 4 19.07 -17.83 -30.51
N ALA A 5 18.82 -18.56 -29.43
CA ALA A 5 19.47 -18.32 -28.17
C ALA A 5 20.13 -19.61 -27.67
N ASN A 6 21.40 -19.52 -27.31
CA ASN A 6 22.23 -20.67 -26.96
C ASN A 6 22.70 -20.55 -25.51
N ASP A 7 22.90 -21.70 -24.86
CA ASP A 7 23.49 -21.80 -23.51
C ASP A 7 22.72 -21.05 -22.40
N ILE A 8 21.41 -20.92 -22.56
CA ILE A 8 20.52 -20.34 -21.55
C ILE A 8 20.32 -21.34 -20.41
N SER A 9 20.50 -20.86 -19.18
CA SER A 9 19.99 -21.53 -17.99
C SER A 9 18.54 -21.12 -17.77
N TYR A 10 17.63 -22.09 -17.79
CA TYR A 10 16.20 -21.88 -17.64
C TYR A 10 15.66 -22.71 -16.48
N GLU A 11 14.89 -22.08 -15.59
CA GLU A 11 14.20 -22.77 -14.48
C GLU A 11 12.81 -23.20 -14.97
N VAL A 12 12.61 -24.51 -15.07
CA VAL A 12 11.36 -25.11 -15.53
C VAL A 12 10.22 -24.76 -14.57
N GLY A 13 9.08 -24.33 -15.12
CA GLY A 13 7.89 -23.91 -14.38
C GLY A 13 7.82 -22.40 -14.13
N THR A 14 8.77 -21.61 -14.64
CA THR A 14 8.74 -20.15 -14.48
C THR A 14 7.90 -19.44 -15.54
N ASN A 15 7.58 -20.10 -16.66
CA ASN A 15 6.93 -19.53 -17.84
C ASN A 15 7.51 -18.18 -18.29
N ARG A 16 8.84 -18.00 -18.19
CA ARG A 16 9.51 -16.71 -18.42
C ARG A 16 10.03 -16.47 -19.83
N MET A 17 10.03 -17.50 -20.69
CA MET A 17 10.70 -17.42 -21.99
C MET A 17 9.70 -17.46 -23.15
N VAL A 18 9.04 -18.59 -23.37
CA VAL A 18 7.95 -18.70 -24.35
C VAL A 18 6.90 -19.67 -23.82
N ASP A 19 5.63 -19.38 -24.11
CA ASP A 19 4.53 -20.24 -23.69
C ASP A 19 4.67 -21.63 -24.33
N GLY A 20 4.37 -22.69 -23.58
CA GLY A 20 4.52 -24.08 -24.04
C GLY A 20 5.93 -24.67 -23.84
N LEU A 21 6.92 -23.86 -23.43
CA LEU A 21 8.29 -24.35 -23.22
C LEU A 21 8.37 -25.30 -22.03
N ASP A 22 7.66 -25.02 -20.93
CA ASP A 22 7.69 -25.86 -19.73
C ASP A 22 7.16 -27.26 -20.04
N GLU A 23 6.02 -27.36 -20.75
CA GLU A 23 5.43 -28.62 -21.20
C GLU A 23 6.30 -29.34 -22.24
N ALA A 24 7.06 -28.59 -23.04
CA ALA A 24 8.01 -29.17 -23.97
C ALA A 24 9.19 -29.82 -23.24
N LEU A 25 9.68 -29.20 -22.16
CA LEU A 25 10.84 -29.66 -21.39
C LEU A 25 10.53 -30.81 -20.42
N ILE A 26 9.30 -30.92 -19.92
CA ILE A 26 8.91 -32.01 -19.00
C ILE A 26 9.13 -33.38 -19.66
N GLY A 27 9.90 -34.23 -18.96
CA GLY A 27 10.21 -35.59 -19.39
C GLY A 27 11.43 -35.73 -20.30
N LEU A 28 12.00 -34.62 -20.80
CA LEU A 28 13.22 -34.65 -21.59
C LEU A 28 14.46 -34.87 -20.74
N LYS A 29 15.42 -35.62 -21.29
CA LYS A 29 16.76 -35.83 -20.73
C LYS A 29 17.80 -34.94 -21.42
N ALA A 30 18.97 -34.82 -20.80
CA ALA A 30 20.11 -34.16 -21.44
C ALA A 30 20.45 -34.84 -22.78
N GLY A 31 20.64 -34.04 -23.82
CA GLY A 31 20.85 -34.45 -25.20
C GLY A 31 19.58 -34.56 -26.04
N GLU A 32 18.39 -34.52 -25.43
CA GLU A 32 17.13 -34.64 -26.17
C GLU A 32 16.62 -33.28 -26.65
N SER A 33 15.91 -33.33 -27.78
CA SER A 33 15.29 -32.16 -28.40
C SER A 33 13.80 -32.39 -28.59
N LYS A 34 13.03 -31.29 -28.55
CA LYS A 34 11.60 -31.31 -28.88
C LYS A 34 11.25 -30.06 -29.66
N GLN A 35 10.30 -30.22 -30.56
CA GLN A 35 9.70 -29.12 -31.30
C GLN A 35 8.26 -28.92 -30.86
N PHE A 36 7.85 -27.66 -30.78
CA PHE A 36 6.47 -27.30 -30.46
C PHE A 36 6.12 -25.97 -31.12
N LEU A 37 4.82 -25.76 -31.34
CA LEU A 37 4.26 -24.54 -31.92
C LEU A 37 3.78 -23.62 -30.80
N THR A 38 4.25 -22.39 -30.81
CA THR A 38 3.80 -21.36 -29.86
C THR A 38 3.68 -20.00 -30.54
N GLN A 39 2.92 -19.09 -29.95
CA GLN A 39 2.81 -17.72 -30.45
C GLN A 39 4.02 -16.92 -29.98
N LEU A 40 4.78 -16.36 -30.91
CA LEU A 40 5.97 -15.57 -30.59
C LEU A 40 5.61 -14.09 -30.48
N VAL A 41 6.35 -13.37 -29.63
CA VAL A 41 6.19 -11.92 -29.47
C VAL A 41 6.41 -11.22 -30.82
N GLY A 42 5.45 -10.38 -31.22
CA GLY A 42 5.48 -9.66 -32.50
C GLY A 42 4.78 -10.36 -33.68
N MET A 43 4.24 -11.57 -33.48
CA MET A 43 3.35 -12.23 -34.45
C MET A 43 1.90 -11.78 -34.27
N ASN A 44 1.10 -11.91 -35.33
CA ASN A 44 -0.33 -11.61 -35.27
C ASN A 44 -1.06 -12.62 -34.36
N GLU A 45 -2.22 -12.22 -33.85
CA GLU A 45 -3.04 -13.10 -33.01
C GLU A 45 -3.50 -14.33 -33.80
N GLY A 46 -3.18 -15.52 -33.28
CA GLY A 46 -3.45 -16.81 -33.94
C GLY A 46 -2.33 -17.33 -34.87
N GLU A 47 -1.30 -16.53 -35.14
CA GLU A 47 -0.11 -16.98 -35.85
C GLU A 47 0.86 -17.67 -34.88
N LYS A 48 1.37 -18.87 -35.25
CA LYS A 48 2.30 -19.65 -34.42
C LYS A 48 3.62 -19.86 -35.14
N GLY A 49 4.72 -19.76 -34.39
CA GLY A 49 6.06 -20.12 -34.85
C GLY A 49 6.48 -21.50 -34.32
N ASP A 50 7.28 -22.20 -35.11
CA ASP A 50 7.97 -23.42 -34.68
C ASP A 50 9.16 -23.08 -33.78
N VAL A 51 9.17 -23.66 -32.59
CA VAL A 51 10.29 -23.55 -31.64
C VAL A 51 10.90 -24.92 -31.46
N SER A 52 12.21 -25.03 -31.71
CA SER A 52 13.01 -26.21 -31.42
C SER A 52 13.87 -25.95 -30.20
N VAL A 53 13.71 -26.78 -29.16
CA VAL A 53 14.54 -26.74 -27.95
C VAL A 53 15.39 -27.99 -27.85
N THR A 54 16.63 -27.83 -27.39
CA THR A 54 17.57 -28.92 -27.11
C THR A 54 18.08 -28.78 -25.70
N VAL A 55 17.86 -29.81 -24.88
CA VAL A 55 18.32 -29.83 -23.48
C VAL A 55 19.79 -30.21 -23.46
N LYS A 56 20.68 -29.26 -23.14
CA LYS A 56 22.12 -29.57 -23.03
C LYS A 56 22.47 -30.24 -21.70
N ALA A 57 21.90 -29.76 -20.60
CA ALA A 57 22.12 -30.29 -19.27
C ALA A 57 20.87 -30.10 -18.42
N VAL A 58 20.58 -31.08 -17.58
CA VAL A 58 19.54 -30.99 -16.54
C VAL A 58 20.25 -30.85 -15.21
N LYS A 59 19.99 -29.75 -14.50
CA LYS A 59 20.51 -29.50 -13.16
C LYS A 59 19.36 -29.52 -12.18
N HIS A 60 19.55 -30.21 -11.05
CA HIS A 60 18.63 -30.13 -9.94
C HIS A 60 19.14 -29.09 -8.94
N ARG A 61 18.25 -28.23 -8.44
CA ARG A 61 18.59 -27.28 -7.38
C ARG A 61 18.25 -27.92 -6.04
N ASP A 62 19.26 -28.45 -5.36
CA ASP A 62 19.15 -28.89 -3.98
C ASP A 62 19.05 -27.66 -3.07
N LEU A 63 17.86 -27.43 -2.52
CA LEU A 63 17.68 -26.39 -1.51
C LEU A 63 18.23 -26.87 -0.16
N PRO A 64 18.89 -26.01 0.61
CA PRO A 64 19.33 -26.36 1.95
C PRO A 64 18.12 -26.71 2.83
N PRO A 65 18.28 -27.60 3.82
CA PRO A 65 17.25 -27.84 4.82
C PRO A 65 16.92 -26.54 5.55
N VAL A 66 15.64 -26.32 5.85
CA VAL A 66 15.19 -25.18 6.64
C VAL A 66 15.37 -25.52 8.12
N ASP A 67 16.59 -25.34 8.63
CA ASP A 67 17.02 -25.65 10.00
C ASP A 67 17.80 -24.48 10.64
N ASP A 68 18.44 -24.72 11.78
CA ASP A 68 19.22 -23.70 12.50
C ASP A 68 20.46 -23.25 11.71
N ALA A 69 21.06 -24.12 10.89
CA ALA A 69 22.17 -23.73 10.03
C ALA A 69 21.71 -22.76 8.93
N PHE A 70 20.51 -22.99 8.38
CA PHE A 70 19.88 -22.04 7.46
C PHE A 70 19.59 -20.68 8.11
N ALA A 71 19.09 -20.68 9.36
CA ALA A 71 18.82 -19.44 10.10
C ALA A 71 20.09 -18.60 10.28
N LYS A 72 21.20 -19.24 10.71
CA LYS A 72 22.51 -18.58 10.89
C LYS A 72 23.08 -18.03 9.58
N LEU A 73 22.88 -18.73 8.47
CA LEU A 73 23.40 -18.30 7.16
C LEU A 73 22.61 -17.14 6.56
N SER A 74 21.29 -17.09 6.84
CA SER A 74 20.35 -16.21 6.12
C SER A 74 19.87 -15.02 6.96
N SER A 75 20.22 -14.95 8.24
CA SER A 75 19.71 -13.95 9.17
C SER A 75 20.66 -13.71 10.34
N GLU A 76 20.28 -12.81 11.24
CA GLU A 76 20.98 -12.52 12.49
C GLU A 76 20.65 -13.51 13.64
N PHE A 77 19.81 -14.51 13.38
CA PHE A 77 19.32 -15.45 14.40
C PHE A 77 20.12 -16.75 14.46
N GLU A 78 20.22 -17.33 15.65
CA GLU A 78 20.96 -18.58 15.90
C GLU A 78 20.11 -19.82 15.64
N THR A 79 18.79 -19.69 15.73
CA THR A 79 17.86 -20.81 15.55
C THR A 79 16.75 -20.49 14.56
N LEU A 80 16.22 -21.53 13.92
CA LEU A 80 15.05 -21.41 13.06
C LEU A 80 13.82 -20.92 13.83
N ALA A 81 13.72 -21.27 15.12
CA ALA A 81 12.62 -20.83 15.97
C ALA A 81 12.62 -19.30 16.14
N GLU A 82 13.79 -18.69 16.35
CA GLU A 82 13.95 -17.24 16.45
C GLU A 82 13.61 -16.54 15.13
N LEU A 83 14.16 -17.03 14.00
CA LEU A 83 13.85 -16.50 12.67
C LEU A 83 12.35 -16.56 12.37
N LYS A 84 11.70 -17.70 12.66
CA LYS A 84 10.25 -17.85 12.45
C LYS A 84 9.45 -16.91 13.35
N LYS A 85 9.85 -16.75 14.61
CA LYS A 85 9.20 -15.84 15.54
C LYS A 85 9.29 -14.39 15.05
N ASP A 86 10.47 -13.94 14.66
CA ASP A 86 10.67 -12.59 14.14
C ASP A 86 9.85 -12.33 12.86
N ILE A 87 9.86 -13.27 11.90
CA ILE A 87 9.01 -13.17 10.70
C ILE A 87 7.53 -13.07 11.10
N THR A 88 7.09 -13.90 12.05
CA THR A 88 5.72 -13.89 12.55
C THR A 88 5.37 -12.54 13.19
N ASP A 89 6.24 -12.00 14.04
CA ASP A 89 6.05 -10.72 14.70
C ASP A 89 6.00 -9.56 13.69
N ARG A 90 6.85 -9.59 12.65
CA ARG A 90 6.83 -8.60 11.56
C ARG A 90 5.53 -8.67 10.76
N LEU A 91 5.12 -9.87 10.36
CA LEU A 91 3.87 -10.07 9.61
C LEU A 91 2.65 -9.71 10.45
N GLN A 92 2.66 -10.02 11.74
CA GLN A 92 1.60 -9.67 12.66
C GLN A 92 1.43 -8.15 12.74
N LYS A 93 2.50 -7.39 13.00
CA LYS A 93 2.47 -5.93 13.04
C LYS A 93 1.96 -5.32 11.73
N LEU A 94 2.42 -5.86 10.60
CA LEU A 94 1.96 -5.42 9.28
C LEU A 94 0.46 -5.65 9.10
N LYS A 95 -0.04 -6.85 9.46
CA LYS A 95 -1.45 -7.19 9.35
C LYS A 95 -2.33 -6.40 10.31
N GLU A 96 -1.84 -6.13 11.51
CA GLU A 96 -2.49 -5.25 12.49
C GLU A 96 -2.67 -3.83 11.93
N MET A 97 -1.62 -3.24 11.35
CA MET A 97 -1.70 -1.92 10.72
C MET A 97 -2.67 -1.91 9.52
N GLU A 98 -2.65 -2.94 8.67
CA GLU A 98 -3.60 -3.10 7.57
C GLU A 98 -5.05 -3.20 8.06
N GLN A 99 -5.29 -3.98 9.13
CA GLN A 99 -6.62 -4.11 9.73
C GLN A 99 -7.13 -2.79 10.29
N GLY A 100 -6.27 -2.00 10.94
CA GLY A 100 -6.65 -0.66 11.43
C GLY A 100 -7.01 0.29 10.29
N ALA A 101 -6.23 0.31 9.22
CA ALA A 101 -6.53 1.11 8.03
C ALA A 101 -7.86 0.69 7.40
N GLN A 102 -8.07 -0.61 7.22
CA GLN A 102 -9.32 -1.16 6.69
C GLN A 102 -10.53 -0.82 7.58
N ALA A 103 -10.40 -0.94 8.90
CA ALA A 103 -11.46 -0.62 9.83
C ALA A 103 -11.85 0.87 9.77
N ARG A 104 -10.86 1.76 9.63
CA ARG A 104 -11.08 3.19 9.43
C ARG A 104 -11.81 3.47 8.11
N ASP A 105 -11.39 2.84 7.03
CA ASP A 105 -12.00 3.07 5.71
C ASP A 105 -13.44 2.54 5.68
N LEU A 106 -13.71 1.38 6.28
CA LEU A 106 -15.05 0.83 6.44
C LEU A 106 -15.95 1.69 7.34
N LEU A 107 -15.40 2.30 8.38
CA LEU A 107 -16.14 3.25 9.23
C LEU A 107 -16.60 4.45 8.40
N VAL A 108 -15.71 5.06 7.62
CA VAL A 108 -16.04 6.20 6.75
C VAL A 108 -17.06 5.79 5.70
N GLU A 109 -16.86 4.67 5.03
CA GLU A 109 -17.80 4.15 4.02
C GLU A 109 -19.18 3.91 4.63
N LYS A 110 -19.25 3.35 5.84
CA LYS A 110 -20.51 3.14 6.54
C LYS A 110 -21.21 4.47 6.85
N LEU A 111 -20.47 5.44 7.39
CA LEU A 111 -21.04 6.76 7.70
C LEU A 111 -21.56 7.47 6.44
N LEU A 112 -20.83 7.42 5.33
CA LEU A 112 -21.26 8.00 4.05
C LEU A 112 -22.49 7.33 3.44
N LYS A 113 -22.75 6.05 3.77
CA LYS A 113 -23.97 5.34 3.34
C LYS A 113 -25.18 5.64 4.23
N GLU A 114 -24.95 5.89 5.51
CA GLU A 114 -26.01 6.11 6.50
C GLU A 114 -26.42 7.59 6.62
N ILE A 115 -25.55 8.52 6.22
CA ILE A 115 -25.76 9.96 6.34
C ILE A 115 -25.95 10.57 4.94
N ASP A 116 -27.04 11.32 4.78
CA ASP A 116 -27.23 12.18 3.61
C ASP A 116 -26.50 13.52 3.83
N ILE A 117 -25.51 13.80 2.98
CA ILE A 117 -24.70 15.02 3.07
C ILE A 117 -25.03 15.89 1.85
N PRO A 118 -25.80 16.97 2.02
CA PRO A 118 -26.21 17.80 0.89
C PRO A 118 -25.00 18.54 0.30
N MET A 119 -24.63 18.19 -0.93
CA MET A 119 -23.52 18.80 -1.65
C MET A 119 -24.00 19.98 -2.52
N PRO A 120 -23.36 21.16 -2.44
CA PRO A 120 -23.66 22.25 -3.37
C PRO A 120 -23.28 21.85 -4.80
N GLU A 121 -24.27 21.77 -5.71
CA GLU A 121 -24.03 21.35 -7.10
C GLU A 121 -22.97 22.19 -7.81
N GLN A 122 -22.94 23.50 -7.52
CA GLN A 122 -21.94 24.42 -8.10
C GLN A 122 -20.51 24.06 -7.70
N LEU A 123 -20.30 23.57 -6.47
CA LEU A 123 -18.98 23.15 -6.01
C LEU A 123 -18.52 21.91 -6.77
N ILE A 124 -19.42 20.91 -6.89
CA ILE A 124 -19.15 19.67 -7.62
C ILE A 124 -18.85 19.96 -9.10
N GLU A 125 -19.65 20.79 -9.77
CA GLU A 125 -19.44 21.12 -11.18
C GLU A 125 -18.15 21.91 -11.43
N THR A 126 -17.74 22.77 -10.49
CA THR A 126 -16.46 23.49 -10.58
C THR A 126 -15.29 22.51 -10.54
N GLU A 127 -15.29 21.60 -9.57
CA GLU A 127 -14.21 20.62 -9.42
C GLU A 127 -14.15 19.64 -10.62
N ILE A 128 -15.32 19.19 -11.14
CA ILE A 128 -15.38 18.35 -12.35
C ILE A 128 -14.74 19.07 -13.53
N LYS A 129 -15.08 20.34 -13.72
CA LYS A 129 -14.54 21.13 -14.83
C LYS A 129 -13.03 21.28 -14.70
N GLU A 130 -12.52 21.64 -13.53
CA GLU A 130 -11.08 21.76 -13.29
C GLU A 130 -10.33 20.45 -13.50
N HIS A 131 -10.90 19.32 -13.08
CA HIS A 131 -10.34 17.99 -13.29
C HIS A 131 -10.25 17.67 -14.79
N LEU A 132 -11.35 17.83 -15.53
CA LEU A 132 -11.40 17.53 -16.97
C LEU A 132 -10.55 18.49 -17.81
N GLU A 133 -10.39 19.74 -17.37
CA GLU A 133 -9.50 20.72 -18.00
C GLU A 133 -8.03 20.29 -17.90
N LYS A 134 -7.60 19.80 -16.74
CA LYS A 134 -6.22 19.29 -16.53
C LYS A 134 -5.90 18.10 -17.44
N GLU A 135 -6.91 17.30 -17.78
CA GLU A 135 -6.76 16.14 -18.66
C GLU A 135 -7.01 16.46 -20.15
N ASN A 136 -7.47 17.67 -20.47
CA ASN A 136 -7.92 18.06 -21.80
C ASN A 136 -9.05 17.14 -22.35
N ARG A 137 -10.00 16.74 -21.49
CA ARG A 137 -11.10 15.79 -21.77
C ARG A 137 -12.49 16.35 -21.44
N LEU A 138 -12.68 17.67 -21.60
CA LEU A 138 -13.93 18.37 -21.27
C LEU A 138 -15.19 17.79 -21.96
N GLU A 139 -15.04 17.24 -23.17
CA GLU A 139 -16.14 16.73 -24.00
C GLU A 139 -16.41 15.23 -23.78
N ASP A 140 -15.63 14.55 -22.93
CA ASP A 140 -15.80 13.11 -22.66
C ASP A 140 -16.89 12.87 -21.61
N GLU A 141 -18.14 12.71 -22.06
CA GLU A 141 -19.29 12.53 -21.16
C GLU A 141 -19.20 11.28 -20.27
N LYS A 142 -18.60 10.19 -20.79
CA LYS A 142 -18.44 8.96 -20.00
C LYS A 142 -17.45 9.20 -18.87
N HIS A 143 -16.30 9.79 -19.20
CA HIS A 143 -15.29 10.14 -18.21
C HIS A 143 -15.80 11.18 -17.21
N ARG A 144 -16.59 12.16 -17.67
CA ARG A 144 -17.26 13.14 -16.79
C ARG A 144 -18.13 12.48 -15.72
N ALA A 145 -18.86 11.42 -16.06
CA ALA A 145 -19.69 10.71 -15.09
C ALA A 145 -18.85 9.97 -14.04
N GLU A 146 -17.73 9.36 -14.46
CA GLU A 146 -16.77 8.70 -13.56
C GLU A 146 -16.11 9.72 -12.61
N VAL A 147 -15.63 10.84 -13.16
CA VAL A 147 -15.04 11.98 -12.43
C VAL A 147 -16.05 12.60 -11.45
N LYS A 148 -17.32 12.74 -11.85
CA LYS A 148 -18.38 13.25 -10.98
C LYS A 148 -18.58 12.38 -9.75
N ASP A 149 -18.65 11.07 -9.92
CA ASP A 149 -18.82 10.12 -8.80
C ASP A 149 -17.61 10.18 -7.85
N GLU A 150 -16.40 10.20 -8.40
CA GLU A 150 -15.15 10.30 -7.62
C GLU A 150 -15.09 11.60 -6.80
N ILE A 151 -15.31 12.74 -7.45
CA ILE A 151 -15.28 14.06 -6.81
C ILE A 151 -16.36 14.18 -5.75
N THR A 152 -17.59 13.74 -6.05
CA THR A 152 -18.70 13.81 -5.09
C THR A 152 -18.38 12.99 -3.84
N LYS A 153 -17.84 11.78 -4.01
CA LYS A 153 -17.40 10.93 -2.89
C LYS A 153 -16.27 11.55 -2.09
N SER A 154 -15.28 12.11 -2.77
CA SER A 154 -14.12 12.76 -2.14
C SER A 154 -14.54 13.96 -1.29
N ILE A 155 -15.32 14.87 -1.86
CA ILE A 155 -15.81 16.06 -1.15
C ILE A 155 -16.75 15.65 -0.01
N SER A 156 -17.67 14.71 -0.22
CA SER A 156 -18.58 14.25 0.84
C SER A 156 -17.80 13.64 2.01
N ARG A 157 -16.73 12.88 1.73
CA ARG A 157 -15.82 12.35 2.74
C ARG A 157 -15.17 13.49 3.52
N ASP A 158 -14.63 14.50 2.85
CA ASP A 158 -13.96 15.62 3.52
C ASP A 158 -14.91 16.40 4.43
N PHE A 159 -16.11 16.72 3.95
CA PHE A 159 -17.16 17.36 4.75
C PHE A 159 -17.55 16.54 5.98
N LEU A 160 -17.69 15.22 5.83
CA LEU A 160 -17.97 14.30 6.94
C LEU A 160 -16.84 14.37 7.98
N LEU A 161 -15.59 14.26 7.54
CA LEU A 161 -14.43 14.25 8.43
C LEU A 161 -14.24 15.59 9.15
N ASP A 162 -14.44 16.70 8.45
CA ASP A 162 -14.37 18.04 9.04
C ASP A 162 -15.50 18.26 10.06
N SER A 163 -16.71 17.76 9.77
CA SER A 163 -17.83 17.80 10.71
C SER A 163 -17.54 16.99 11.98
N ILE A 164 -16.89 15.83 11.83
CA ILE A 164 -16.45 15.00 12.95
C ILE A 164 -15.37 15.73 13.78
N VAL A 165 -14.38 16.35 13.13
CA VAL A 165 -13.34 17.14 13.80
C VAL A 165 -13.96 18.25 14.65
N GLN A 166 -14.94 18.97 14.10
CA GLN A 166 -15.67 20.03 14.81
C GLN A 166 -16.49 19.46 15.98
N ALA A 167 -17.28 18.41 15.74
CA ALA A 167 -18.14 17.81 16.76
C ALA A 167 -17.35 17.24 17.96
N GLU A 168 -16.18 16.66 17.69
CA GLU A 168 -15.28 16.09 18.71
C GLU A 168 -14.30 17.13 19.28
N ASN A 169 -14.37 18.39 18.83
CA ASN A 169 -13.48 19.49 19.22
C ASN A 169 -11.99 19.11 19.14
N VAL A 170 -11.61 18.46 18.04
CA VAL A 170 -10.25 17.93 17.87
C VAL A 170 -9.27 19.05 17.59
N SER A 171 -8.25 19.15 18.44
CA SER A 171 -7.09 20.00 18.24
C SER A 171 -5.85 19.17 17.90
N VAL A 172 -4.94 19.76 17.12
CA VAL A 172 -3.66 19.18 16.73
C VAL A 172 -2.56 19.99 17.39
N ASN A 173 -1.64 19.31 18.07
CA ASN A 173 -0.44 19.95 18.62
C ASN A 173 0.76 19.82 17.66
N GLU A 174 1.82 20.57 17.95
CA GLU A 174 3.03 20.60 17.11
C GLU A 174 3.73 19.24 16.99
N ASN A 175 3.72 18.43 18.06
CA ASN A 175 4.34 17.11 18.04
C ASN A 175 3.57 16.15 17.12
N GLU A 176 2.24 16.15 17.18
CA GLU A 176 1.39 15.33 16.31
C GLU A 176 1.57 15.71 14.84
N LEU A 177 1.64 17.02 14.54
CA LEU A 177 1.93 17.52 13.20
C LEU A 177 3.33 17.07 12.75
N THR A 178 4.35 17.22 13.59
CA THR A 178 5.73 16.85 13.27
C THR A 178 5.85 15.35 12.98
N GLU A 179 5.27 14.50 13.83
CA GLU A 179 5.26 13.06 13.61
C GLU A 179 4.54 12.68 12.30
N TYR A 180 3.42 13.35 12.00
CA TYR A 180 2.71 13.15 10.74
C TYR A 180 3.59 13.52 9.54
N LEU A 181 4.24 14.69 9.57
CA LEU A 181 5.12 15.15 8.48
C LEU A 181 6.33 14.23 8.29
N VAL A 182 6.92 13.71 9.36
CA VAL A 182 8.01 12.71 9.29
C VAL A 182 7.52 11.42 8.62
N ARG A 183 6.34 10.91 8.99
CA ARG A 183 5.77 9.72 8.36
C ARG A 183 5.40 9.96 6.89
N ALA A 184 4.89 11.16 6.57
CA ALA A 184 4.55 11.55 5.22
C ALA A 184 5.80 11.65 4.33
N SER A 185 6.90 12.21 4.83
CA SER A 185 8.15 12.38 4.06
C SER A 185 8.69 11.04 3.53
N GLN A 186 8.57 9.97 4.32
CA GLN A 186 9.00 8.62 3.93
C GLN A 186 8.23 8.09 2.71
N ARG A 187 6.93 8.42 2.59
CA ARG A 187 6.11 8.03 1.43
C ARG A 187 6.53 8.77 0.16
N TYR A 188 7.01 10.00 0.30
CA TYR A 188 7.51 10.83 -0.80
C TYR A 188 9.00 10.61 -1.10
N GLY A 189 9.69 9.73 -0.37
CA GLY A 189 11.13 9.50 -0.54
C GLY A 189 12.00 10.71 -0.19
N MET A 190 11.49 11.62 0.66
CA MET A 190 12.18 12.84 1.08
C MET A 190 12.65 12.76 2.52
N THR A 191 13.72 13.48 2.86
CA THR A 191 14.08 13.67 4.27
C THR A 191 12.99 14.52 4.96
N PRO A 192 12.77 14.34 6.28
CA PRO A 192 11.77 15.14 6.99
C PRO A 192 11.96 16.66 6.82
N ASP A 193 13.19 17.16 6.96
CA ASP A 193 13.49 18.60 6.83
C ASP A 193 13.15 19.15 5.44
N GLN A 194 13.47 18.38 4.38
CA GLN A 194 13.13 18.78 3.01
C GLN A 194 11.63 18.83 2.81
N PHE A 195 10.91 17.79 3.24
CA PHE A 195 9.46 17.71 3.08
C PHE A 195 8.73 18.83 3.84
N ILE A 196 9.13 19.09 5.09
CA ILE A 196 8.57 20.18 5.90
C ILE A 196 8.78 21.53 5.21
N LYS A 197 9.97 21.76 4.63
CA LYS A 197 10.27 22.98 3.89
C LYS A 197 9.39 23.12 2.64
N GLU A 198 9.21 22.07 1.86
CA GLU A 198 8.34 22.08 0.67
C GLU A 198 6.88 22.37 1.05
N VAL A 199 6.34 21.69 2.07
CA VAL A 199 4.98 21.94 2.59
C VAL A 199 4.82 23.39 3.05
N THR A 200 5.83 23.93 3.74
CA THR A 200 5.80 25.31 4.23
C THR A 200 5.86 26.31 3.09
N ASN A 201 6.77 26.12 2.13
CA ASN A 201 6.90 26.99 0.96
C ASN A 201 5.66 26.96 0.05
N ALA A 202 5.00 25.81 -0.04
CA ALA A 202 3.74 25.66 -0.77
C ALA A 202 2.53 26.23 -0.01
N GLY A 203 2.71 26.71 1.23
CA GLY A 203 1.62 27.22 2.06
C GLY A 203 0.63 26.14 2.52
N GLN A 204 1.03 24.86 2.50
CA GLN A 204 0.16 23.71 2.76
C GLN A 204 0.14 23.25 4.21
N VAL A 205 0.76 24.00 5.13
CA VAL A 205 0.82 23.63 6.56
C VAL A 205 -0.58 23.47 7.14
N THR A 206 -1.51 24.36 6.81
CA THR A 206 -2.92 24.30 7.26
C THR A 206 -3.63 23.05 6.76
N THR A 207 -3.40 22.65 5.51
CA THR A 207 -3.90 21.39 4.95
C THR A 207 -3.35 20.19 5.72
N MET A 208 -2.05 20.18 6.04
CA MET A 208 -1.45 19.09 6.82
C MET A 208 -2.03 19.02 8.24
N VAL A 209 -2.27 20.17 8.88
CA VAL A 209 -2.96 20.22 10.18
C VAL A 209 -4.38 19.63 10.08
N ALA A 210 -5.13 19.96 9.04
CA ALA A 210 -6.46 19.38 8.81
C ALA A 210 -6.40 17.86 8.64
N GLU A 211 -5.43 17.34 7.89
CA GLU A 211 -5.22 15.89 7.73
C GLU A 211 -4.92 15.19 9.05
N VAL A 212 -4.08 15.79 9.91
CA VAL A 212 -3.80 15.26 11.25
C VAL A 212 -5.07 15.27 12.11
N ALA A 213 -5.84 16.36 12.06
CA ALA A 213 -7.08 16.49 12.82
C ALA A 213 -8.11 15.42 12.40
N ARG A 214 -8.33 15.25 11.10
CA ARG A 214 -9.23 14.23 10.53
C ARG A 214 -8.81 12.82 10.92
N ALA A 215 -7.52 12.51 10.80
CA ALA A 215 -6.98 11.21 11.19
C ALA A 215 -7.16 10.92 12.70
N LYS A 216 -6.89 11.94 13.54
CA LYS A 216 -7.06 11.87 15.00
C LYS A 216 -8.53 11.68 15.39
N ALA A 217 -9.43 12.42 14.76
CA ALA A 217 -10.86 12.34 15.04
C ALA A 217 -11.43 10.94 14.68
N LEU A 218 -11.04 10.40 13.53
CA LEU A 218 -11.41 9.04 13.14
C LEU A 218 -10.86 7.99 14.11
N ALA A 219 -9.60 8.11 14.54
CA ALA A 219 -9.03 7.20 15.53
C ALA A 219 -9.82 7.25 16.86
N GLY A 220 -10.25 8.44 17.28
CA GLY A 220 -11.13 8.65 18.43
C GLY A 220 -12.48 7.95 18.29
N ILE A 221 -13.16 8.08 17.15
CA ILE A 221 -14.41 7.34 16.88
C ILE A 221 -14.16 5.83 16.84
N LEU A 222 -13.11 5.39 16.16
CA LEU A 222 -12.81 3.97 15.97
C LEU A 222 -12.61 3.24 17.30
N SER A 223 -12.07 3.95 18.31
CA SER A 223 -11.94 3.42 19.68
C SER A 223 -13.26 3.17 20.42
N ARG A 224 -14.36 3.77 19.96
CA ARG A 224 -15.70 3.67 20.58
C ARG A 224 -16.61 2.68 19.86
N VAL A 225 -16.17 2.07 18.75
CA VAL A 225 -16.97 1.14 17.94
C VAL A 225 -16.45 -0.29 18.03
N SER A 226 -17.36 -1.26 17.88
CA SER A 226 -16.99 -2.68 17.84
C SER A 226 -16.58 -3.10 16.43
N VAL A 227 -15.28 -3.30 16.20
CA VAL A 227 -14.76 -3.84 14.94
C VAL A 227 -14.69 -5.37 15.02
N LYS A 228 -15.16 -6.04 13.96
CA LYS A 228 -15.11 -7.50 13.82
C LYS A 228 -14.51 -7.87 12.47
N ASP A 229 -13.76 -8.97 12.42
CA ASP A 229 -13.31 -9.54 11.15
C ASP A 229 -14.42 -10.34 10.45
N LYS A 230 -14.10 -10.89 9.28
CA LYS A 230 -15.03 -11.70 8.47
C LYS A 230 -15.54 -12.97 9.20
N SER A 231 -14.81 -13.45 10.20
CA SER A 231 -15.23 -14.60 11.03
C SER A 231 -16.09 -14.19 12.23
N GLY A 232 -16.29 -12.88 12.45
CA GLY A 232 -17.03 -12.34 13.58
C GLY A 232 -16.18 -12.15 14.84
N LYS A 233 -14.88 -12.42 14.78
CA LYS A 233 -13.96 -12.21 15.90
C LYS A 233 -13.76 -10.72 16.11
N LYS A 234 -13.86 -10.27 17.36
CA LYS A 234 -13.59 -8.87 17.73
C LYS A 234 -12.13 -8.55 17.47
N ILE A 235 -11.89 -7.45 16.77
CA ILE A 235 -10.55 -6.91 16.53
C ILE A 235 -10.30 -5.81 17.56
N ASP A 236 -9.21 -5.98 18.30
CA ASP A 236 -8.72 -4.97 19.23
C ASP A 236 -7.81 -4.01 18.45
N LEU A 237 -8.19 -2.74 18.40
CA LEU A 237 -7.42 -1.69 17.71
C LEU A 237 -6.72 -0.75 18.70
N GLU A 238 -6.77 -1.04 20.00
CA GLU A 238 -6.16 -0.21 21.05
C GLU A 238 -4.66 -0.01 20.83
N HIS A 239 -3.97 -1.04 20.34
CA HIS A 239 -2.53 -0.99 20.03
C HIS A 239 -2.18 -0.07 18.85
N LEU A 240 -3.16 0.32 18.03
CA LEU A 240 -2.99 1.26 16.91
C LEU A 240 -3.36 2.69 17.28
N LYS A 241 -3.76 2.95 18.54
CA LYS A 241 -4.08 4.30 18.99
C LYS A 241 -2.85 5.20 18.87
N PRO A 242 -3.03 6.45 18.42
CA PRO A 242 -2.04 7.49 18.63
C PRO A 242 -1.74 7.55 20.14
N LYS A 243 -0.46 7.48 20.53
CA LYS A 243 -0.11 7.66 21.94
C LYS A 243 -0.58 9.05 22.37
N PRO A 244 -1.24 9.19 23.54
CA PRO A 244 -1.55 10.51 24.06
C PRO A 244 -0.23 11.29 24.22
N ALA A 245 -0.26 12.58 23.88
CA ALA A 245 0.86 13.47 24.14
C ALA A 245 1.23 13.35 25.61
N SER A 246 2.49 13.00 25.91
CA SER A 246 3.01 13.13 27.26
C SER A 246 2.85 14.58 27.68
N GLU A 247 2.11 14.83 28.76
CA GLU A 247 2.08 16.14 29.41
C GLU A 247 3.53 16.58 29.67
N PRO A 248 3.88 17.84 29.44
CA PRO A 248 5.19 18.34 29.82
C PRO A 248 5.39 18.13 31.32
N ASP A 249 6.45 17.39 31.67
CA ASP A 249 6.90 17.18 33.04
C ASP A 249 7.39 18.54 33.60
N ASP A 250 6.48 19.27 34.24
CA ASP A 250 6.74 20.55 34.92
C ASP A 250 7.64 20.40 36.17
N SER A 251 8.27 19.23 36.41
CA SER A 251 9.10 19.00 37.60
C SER A 251 10.56 19.49 37.49
N LYS A 252 10.95 20.20 36.42
CA LYS A 252 12.32 20.75 36.27
C LYS A 252 12.39 22.25 36.01
N SER A 253 11.76 23.05 36.87
CA SER A 253 12.07 24.49 36.91
C SER A 253 12.05 25.09 38.32
N ASP A 254 12.76 24.54 39.30
CA ASP A 254 13.22 25.37 40.43
C ASP A 254 14.37 24.75 41.24
N LYS A 255 15.61 24.77 40.72
CA LYS A 255 16.84 24.74 41.54
C LYS A 255 18.01 25.43 40.81
N SER A 256 17.89 26.73 40.58
CA SER A 256 19.07 27.58 40.39
C SER A 256 18.77 29.04 40.69
N LYS A 257 18.51 29.32 41.97
CA LYS A 257 18.70 30.65 42.58
C LYS A 257 19.04 30.47 44.06
N LYS A 258 20.32 30.25 44.34
CA LYS A 258 21.01 30.83 45.50
C LYS A 258 22.52 30.72 45.35
#